data_AF-A0A067PSC8-F1
#
_entry.id   AF-A0A067PSC8-F1
#
_cell.length_a   1.000
_cell.length_b   1.000
_cell.length_c   1.000
_cell.angle_alpha   90.00
_cell.angle_beta   90.00
_cell.angle_gamma   90.00
#
_symmetry.space_group_name_H-M   'P 1'
#
loop_
_entity.id
_entity.type
_entity.pdbx_description
1 polymer ?
#
loop_
_entity_poly.entity_id
_entity_poly.type
_entity_poly.pdbx_seq_one_letter_code
_entity_poly.pdbx_strand_id
1 'polypeptide(L)'
;MADSSDLVKAIVETQQVNYCSLSSLAFLIWDVCITFGDEVNYIWRQSNRSPIKWLFLFTRYVSVVGQMIFFLRTLGFFWTPPTPRAICHPWFIAQSLWTAILIIAVELIIGIRVYALYQSSRWIRNLLLFVFACDFLVVFITFAVMIPKFQYDDNCFPFINANSLGFLRIMT
;
A
#
# COMPACT_ATOMS: atom_id res chain seq x y z
N MET A 1 -0.08 -36.35 -8.29
CA MET A 1 -1.18 -35.91 -9.17
C MET A 1 -1.80 -34.70 -8.49
N ALA A 2 -1.54 -33.49 -8.98
CA ALA A 2 -2.24 -32.31 -8.50
C ALA A 2 -3.73 -32.51 -8.76
N ASP A 3 -4.56 -32.38 -7.73
CA ASP A 3 -5.99 -32.56 -7.88
C ASP A 3 -6.53 -31.47 -8.80
N SER A 4 -7.41 -31.85 -9.73
CA SER A 4 -8.07 -30.91 -10.65
C SER A 4 -8.74 -29.75 -9.90
N SER A 5 -9.17 -29.98 -8.65
CA SER A 5 -9.76 -28.97 -7.78
C SER A 5 -8.77 -27.86 -7.36
N ASP A 6 -7.48 -28.18 -7.17
CA ASP A 6 -6.47 -27.20 -6.76
C ASP A 6 -6.08 -26.28 -7.91
N LEU A 7 -6.06 -26.81 -9.14
CA LEU A 7 -5.85 -26.01 -10.36
C LEU A 7 -6.99 -25.01 -10.57
N VAL A 8 -8.25 -25.45 -10.38
CA VAL A 8 -9.42 -24.57 -10.52
C VAL A 8 -9.38 -23.45 -9.48
N LYS A 9 -9.02 -23.74 -8.22
CA LYS A 9 -8.87 -22.73 -7.17
C LYS A 9 -7.82 -21.67 -7.54
N ALA A 10 -6.64 -22.09 -7.97
CA ALA A 10 -5.55 -21.18 -8.33
C ALA A 10 -5.94 -20.22 -9.49
N ILE A 11 -6.69 -20.72 -10.48
CA ILE A 11 -7.17 -19.88 -11.61
C ILE A 11 -8.18 -18.85 -11.11
N VAL A 12 -9.14 -19.27 -10.28
CA VAL A 12 -10.18 -18.37 -9.74
C VAL A 12 -9.56 -17.29 -8.86
N GLU A 13 -8.63 -17.63 -7.98
CA GLU A 13 -7.91 -16.68 -7.14
C GLU A 13 -7.18 -15.63 -7.98
N THR A 14 -6.49 -16.07 -9.04
CA THR A 14 -5.76 -15.17 -9.96
C THR A 14 -6.73 -14.24 -10.70
N GLN A 15 -7.87 -14.75 -11.16
CA GLN A 15 -8.89 -13.93 -11.81
C GLN A 15 -9.50 -12.89 -10.87
N GLN A 16 -9.82 -13.29 -9.63
CA GLN A 16 -10.34 -12.38 -8.61
C GLN A 16 -9.37 -11.24 -8.33
N VAL A 17 -8.08 -11.53 -8.14
CA VAL A 17 -7.05 -10.50 -7.93
C VAL A 17 -6.98 -9.55 -9.12
N ASN A 18 -7.08 -10.05 -10.35
CA ASN A 18 -7.09 -9.23 -11.56
C ASN A 18 -8.29 -8.27 -11.63
N TYR A 19 -9.50 -8.78 -11.39
CA TYR A 19 -10.72 -7.95 -11.40
C TYR A 19 -10.70 -6.90 -10.29
N CYS A 20 -10.29 -7.26 -9.08
CA CYS A 20 -10.14 -6.33 -7.97
C CYS A 20 -9.10 -5.25 -8.28
N SER A 21 -7.96 -5.63 -8.86
CA SER A 21 -6.89 -4.70 -9.22
C SER A 21 -7.32 -3.71 -10.30
N LEU A 22 -8.03 -4.19 -11.32
CA LEU A 22 -8.60 -3.34 -12.38
C LEU A 22 -9.65 -2.39 -11.83
N SER A 23 -10.56 -2.89 -11.00
CA SER A 23 -11.59 -2.06 -10.38
C SER A 23 -10.99 -0.98 -9.48
N SER A 24 -9.99 -1.34 -8.66
CA SER A 24 -9.26 -0.39 -7.81
C SER A 24 -8.58 0.70 -8.63
N LEU A 25 -7.88 0.32 -9.71
CA LEU A 25 -7.23 1.26 -10.62
C LEU A 25 -8.25 2.20 -11.28
N ALA A 26 -9.37 1.65 -11.76
CA ALA A 26 -10.43 2.43 -12.41
C ALA A 26 -11.03 3.46 -11.44
N PHE A 27 -11.32 3.08 -10.19
CA PHE A 27 -11.83 4.01 -9.18
C PHE A 27 -10.80 5.08 -8.81
N LEU A 28 -9.52 4.73 -8.68
CA LEU A 28 -8.46 5.71 -8.40
C LEU A 28 -8.31 6.73 -9.54
N ILE A 29 -8.31 6.27 -10.79
CA ILE A 29 -8.23 7.16 -11.96
C ILE A 29 -9.48 8.06 -12.01
N TRP A 30 -10.66 7.47 -11.81
CA TRP A 30 -11.91 8.22 -11.77
C TRP A 30 -11.89 9.33 -10.73
N ASP A 31 -11.49 9.02 -9.49
CA ASP A 31 -11.36 9.97 -8.39
C ASP A 31 -10.42 11.13 -8.76
N VAL A 32 -9.27 10.83 -9.37
CA VAL A 32 -8.33 11.85 -9.88
C VAL A 32 -8.96 12.72 -10.94
N CYS A 33 -9.64 12.13 -11.92
CA CYS A 33 -10.25 12.88 -13.03
C CYS A 33 -11.31 13.88 -12.55
N ILE A 34 -12.22 13.47 -11.66
CA ILE A 34 -13.33 14.33 -11.22
C ILE A 34 -12.87 15.52 -10.37
N THR A 35 -11.76 15.37 -9.65
CA THR A 35 -11.25 16.38 -8.72
C THR A 35 -10.12 17.21 -9.33
N PHE A 36 -9.53 16.79 -10.45
CA PHE A 36 -8.44 17.48 -11.13
C PHE A 36 -8.78 18.94 -11.46
N GLY A 37 -10.03 19.22 -11.84
CA GLY A 37 -10.49 20.58 -12.11
C GLY A 37 -10.34 21.50 -10.88
N ASP A 38 -10.69 20.99 -9.70
CA ASP A 38 -10.52 21.72 -8.45
C ASP A 38 -9.05 21.79 -8.03
N GLU A 39 -8.26 20.72 -8.25
CA GLU A 39 -6.83 20.72 -7.96
C GLU A 39 -6.11 21.88 -8.67
N VAL A 40 -6.31 22.02 -9.98
CA VAL A 40 -5.65 23.05 -10.79
C VAL A 40 -6.01 24.45 -10.30
N ASN A 41 -7.26 24.66 -9.88
CA ASN A 41 -7.72 25.94 -9.38
C ASN A 41 -7.22 26.27 -7.96
N TYR A 42 -7.18 25.29 -7.06
CA TYR A 42 -6.90 25.56 -5.63
C TYR A 42 -5.48 25.19 -5.20
N ILE A 43 -4.94 24.09 -5.72
CA ILE A 43 -3.67 23.51 -5.26
C ILE A 43 -2.51 24.00 -6.12
N TRP A 44 -2.68 24.03 -7.45
CA TRP A 44 -1.60 24.43 -8.35
C TRP A 44 -1.27 25.92 -8.23
N ARG A 45 -2.29 26.75 -7.97
CA ARG A 45 -2.13 28.20 -7.70
C ARG A 45 -1.52 28.50 -6.33
N GLN A 46 -1.49 27.54 -5.41
CA GLN A 46 -0.90 27.73 -4.09
C GLN A 46 0.64 27.82 -4.19
N SER A 47 1.23 28.67 -3.35
CA SER A 47 2.68 28.90 -3.33
C SER A 47 3.48 27.59 -3.21
N ASN A 48 4.49 27.44 -4.07
CA ASN A 48 5.36 26.27 -4.14
C ASN A 48 6.19 26.02 -2.86
N ARG A 49 6.16 26.95 -1.91
CA ARG A 49 6.81 26.85 -0.59
C ARG A 49 6.04 25.99 0.42
N SER A 50 4.77 25.64 0.15
CA SER A 50 3.97 24.85 1.09
C SER A 50 4.29 23.35 0.97
N PRO A 51 4.84 22.69 2.01
CA PRO A 51 5.13 21.25 1.96
C PRO A 51 3.86 20.40 1.85
N ILE A 52 2.72 20.94 2.31
CA ILE A 52 1.41 20.27 2.25
C ILE A 52 0.96 20.04 0.79
N LYS A 53 1.29 20.97 -0.11
CA LYS A 53 1.00 20.83 -1.56
C LYS A 53 1.71 19.61 -2.13
N TRP A 54 3.00 19.47 -1.83
CA TRP A 54 3.81 18.35 -2.30
C TRP A 54 3.40 17.02 -1.68
N LEU A 55 3.08 16.98 -0.38
CA LEU A 55 2.55 15.78 0.28
C LEU A 55 1.23 15.31 -0.33
N PHE A 56 0.33 16.25 -0.63
CA PHE A 56 -0.95 15.94 -1.26
C PHE A 56 -0.78 15.41 -2.69
N LEU A 57 0.04 16.07 -3.52
CA LEU A 57 0.34 15.58 -4.87
C LEU A 57 1.07 14.23 -4.82
N PHE A 58 2.01 14.06 -3.89
CA PHE A 58 2.73 12.82 -3.71
C PHE A 58 1.75 11.66 -3.42
N THR A 59 0.94 11.75 -2.38
CA THR A 59 0.00 10.67 -1.99
C THR A 59 -0.92 10.26 -3.15
N ARG A 60 -1.40 11.21 -3.94
CA ARG A 60 -2.33 10.94 -5.02
C ARG A 60 -1.69 10.33 -6.26
N TYR A 61 -0.65 10.98 -6.81
CA TYR A 61 -0.07 10.52 -8.07
C TYR A 61 0.77 9.25 -7.86
N VAL A 62 1.43 9.12 -6.70
CA VAL A 62 2.23 7.95 -6.36
C VAL A 62 1.35 6.73 -6.07
N SER A 63 0.17 6.90 -5.46
CA SER A 63 -0.76 5.76 -5.29
C SER A 63 -1.29 5.23 -6.63
N VAL A 64 -1.64 6.12 -7.57
CA VAL A 64 -2.07 5.72 -8.92
C VAL A 64 -0.95 4.98 -9.67
N VAL A 65 0.26 5.53 -9.66
CA VAL A 65 1.42 4.91 -10.32
C VAL A 65 1.73 3.54 -9.70
N GLY A 66 1.69 3.44 -8.37
CA GLY A 66 1.90 2.17 -7.67
C GLY A 66 0.86 1.11 -8.05
N GLN A 67 -0.43 1.49 -8.06
CA GLN A 67 -1.51 0.58 -8.46
C GLN A 67 -1.41 0.17 -9.93
N MET A 68 -0.99 1.09 -10.81
CA MET A 68 -0.77 0.80 -12.22
C MET A 68 0.37 -0.22 -12.41
N ILE A 69 1.49 -0.05 -11.71
CA ILE A 69 2.61 -0.99 -11.75
C ILE A 69 2.18 -2.38 -11.26
N PHE A 70 1.42 -2.45 -10.17
CA PHE A 70 0.90 -3.71 -9.65
C PHE A 70 -0.05 -4.39 -10.63
N PHE A 71 -0.93 -3.63 -11.28
CA PHE A 71 -1.84 -4.14 -12.29
C PHE A 71 -1.09 -4.68 -13.52
N LEU A 72 -0.11 -3.93 -14.04
CA LEU A 72 0.73 -4.37 -15.16
C LEU A 72 1.51 -5.66 -14.85
N ARG A 73 1.97 -5.83 -13.60
CA ARG A 73 2.54 -7.10 -13.15
C ARG A 73 1.52 -8.23 -13.22
N THR A 74 0.29 -8.01 -12.76
CA THR A 74 -0.73 -9.07 -12.70
C THR A 74 -1.17 -9.50 -14.11
N LEU A 75 -1.03 -8.63 -15.10
CA LEU A 75 -1.18 -8.94 -16.53
C LEU A 75 0.01 -9.70 -17.14
N GLY A 76 1.10 -9.91 -16.40
CA GLY A 76 2.29 -10.60 -16.88
C GLY A 76 3.22 -9.76 -17.75
N PHE A 77 3.10 -8.43 -17.74
CA PHE A 77 3.90 -7.54 -18.59
C PHE A 77 5.39 -7.51 -18.21
N PHE A 78 5.68 -7.58 -16.90
CA PHE A 78 7.07 -7.54 -16.39
C PHE A 78 7.73 -8.92 -16.32
N TRP A 79 6.98 -9.94 -15.87
CA TRP A 79 7.51 -11.28 -15.63
C TRP A 79 6.41 -12.32 -15.90
N THR A 80 6.75 -13.38 -16.62
CA THR A 80 5.89 -14.55 -16.80
C THR A 80 6.33 -15.66 -15.83
N PRO A 81 5.40 -16.37 -15.18
CA PRO A 81 5.74 -17.50 -14.31
C PRO A 81 6.39 -18.65 -15.12
N PRO A 82 7.31 -19.44 -14.52
CA PRO A 82 7.75 -19.38 -13.12
C PRO A 82 8.84 -18.33 -12.87
N THR A 83 8.66 -17.48 -11.85
CA THR A 83 9.62 -16.44 -11.48
C THR A 83 10.53 -16.91 -10.34
N PRO A 84 11.87 -16.74 -10.41
CA PRO A 84 12.75 -17.17 -9.34
C PRO A 84 12.53 -16.38 -8.04
N ARG A 85 12.66 -17.07 -6.90
CA ARG A 85 12.49 -16.50 -5.55
C ARG A 85 13.34 -15.25 -5.28
N ALA A 86 14.51 -15.17 -5.93
CA ALA A 86 15.42 -14.03 -5.84
C ALA A 86 14.80 -12.71 -6.35
N ILE A 87 13.76 -12.77 -7.18
CA ILE A 87 13.02 -11.60 -7.69
C ILE A 87 11.75 -11.37 -6.86
N CYS A 88 11.05 -12.43 -6.45
CA CYS A 88 9.82 -12.34 -5.67
C CYS A 88 10.02 -11.62 -4.32
N HIS A 89 11.08 -11.96 -3.60
CA HIS A 89 11.36 -11.41 -2.27
C HIS A 89 11.64 -9.89 -2.28
N PRO A 90 12.59 -9.35 -3.07
CA PRO A 90 12.80 -7.91 -3.14
C PRO A 90 11.60 -7.17 -3.71
N TRP A 91 10.84 -7.78 -4.63
CA TRP A 91 9.60 -7.20 -5.14
C TRP A 91 8.56 -6.98 -4.03
N PHE A 92 8.32 -8.02 -3.22
CA PHE A 92 7.37 -7.93 -2.11
C PHE A 92 7.80 -6.87 -1.08
N ILE A 93 9.09 -6.79 -0.77
CA ILE A 93 9.63 -5.74 0.11
C ILE A 93 9.42 -4.36 -0.51
N ALA A 94 9.73 -4.18 -1.80
CA ALA A 94 9.55 -2.91 -2.49
C ALA A 94 8.07 -2.48 -2.50
N GLN A 95 7.15 -3.40 -2.80
CA GLN A 95 5.71 -3.15 -2.77
C GLN A 95 5.22 -2.78 -1.35
N SER A 96 5.74 -3.46 -0.33
CA SER A 96 5.43 -3.19 1.07
C SER A 96 5.92 -1.81 1.51
N LEU A 97 7.18 -1.48 1.20
CA LEU A 97 7.77 -0.18 1.50
C LEU A 97 7.03 0.95 0.78
N TRP A 98 6.66 0.75 -0.49
CA TRP A 98 5.87 1.71 -1.25
C TRP A 98 4.55 2.03 -0.55
N THR A 99 3.83 0.98 -0.13
CA THR A 99 2.55 1.12 0.57
C THR A 99 2.73 1.80 1.92
N ALA A 100 3.76 1.43 2.69
CA ALA A 100 4.07 2.05 3.97
C ALA A 100 4.38 3.56 3.84
N ILE A 101 5.14 3.96 2.82
CA ILE A 101 5.44 5.37 2.54
C ILE A 101 4.15 6.15 2.24
N LEU A 102 3.23 5.58 1.46
CA LEU A 102 1.95 6.20 1.18
C LEU A 102 1.08 6.37 2.44
N ILE A 103 1.03 5.34 3.30
CA ILE A 103 0.29 5.40 4.57
C ILE A 103 0.85 6.51 5.45
N ILE A 104 2.17 6.54 5.68
CA ILE A 104 2.83 7.58 6.47
C ILE A 104 2.51 8.98 5.93
N ALA A 105 2.54 9.16 4.61
CA ALA A 105 2.23 10.44 4.00
C ALA A 105 0.76 10.85 4.24
N VAL A 106 -0.19 9.91 4.18
CA VAL A 106 -1.61 10.16 4.51
C VAL A 106 -1.78 10.50 5.98
N GLU A 107 -1.14 9.78 6.89
CA GLU A 107 -1.19 10.06 8.34
C GLU A 107 -0.66 11.45 8.67
N LEU A 108 0.43 11.87 8.02
CA LEU A 108 0.96 13.23 8.19
C LEU A 108 -0.04 14.29 7.73
N ILE A 109 -0.71 14.09 6.59
CA ILE A 109 -1.74 15.02 6.09
C ILE A 109 -2.89 15.12 7.08
N ILE A 110 -3.39 13.98 7.57
CA ILE A 110 -4.48 13.94 8.55
C ILE A 110 -4.03 14.60 9.86
N GLY A 111 -2.84 14.28 10.36
CA GLY A 111 -2.28 14.85 11.58
C GLY A 111 -2.15 16.37 11.51
N ILE A 112 -1.66 16.92 10.39
CA ILE A 112 -1.58 18.38 10.17
C ILE A 112 -2.98 19.01 10.16
N ARG A 113 -3.96 18.37 9.51
CA ARG A 113 -5.34 18.87 9.45
C ARG A 113 -6.00 18.88 10.82
N VAL A 114 -5.85 17.82 11.61
CA VAL A 114 -6.36 17.74 12.98
C VAL A 114 -5.69 18.80 13.86
N TYR A 115 -4.37 18.97 13.73
CA TYR A 115 -3.63 19.98 14.48
C TYR A 115 -4.12 21.41 14.18
N ALA A 116 -4.42 21.70 12.92
CA ALA A 116 -4.99 22.99 12.51
C ALA A 116 -6.42 23.18 13.04
N LEU A 117 -7.26 22.14 13.00
CA LEU A 117 -8.66 22.19 13.48
C LEU A 117 -8.74 22.47 14.98
N TYR A 118 -7.80 21.93 15.76
CA TYR A 118 -7.74 22.10 17.21
C TYR A 118 -6.87 23.29 17.67
N GLN A 119 -6.78 24.33 16.84
CA GLN A 119 -6.09 25.59 17.15
C GLN A 119 -4.66 25.42 17.68
N SER A 120 -3.89 24.47 17.13
CA SER A 120 -2.45 24.37 17.43
C SER A 120 -2.13 24.06 18.90
N SER A 121 -3.06 23.45 19.65
CA SER A 121 -2.83 23.09 21.05
C SER A 121 -1.64 22.12 21.19
N ARG A 122 -0.68 22.46 22.05
CA ARG A 122 0.54 21.64 22.27
C ARG A 122 0.22 20.23 22.78
N TRP A 123 -0.88 20.07 23.52
CA TRP A 123 -1.31 18.76 24.01
C TRP A 123 -1.69 17.83 22.85
N ILE A 124 -2.41 18.36 21.87
CA ILE A 124 -2.88 17.60 20.70
C ILE A 124 -1.73 17.27 19.77
N ARG A 125 -0.75 18.17 19.63
CA ARG A 125 0.49 17.85 18.92
C ARG A 125 1.21 16.65 19.53
N ASN A 126 1.38 16.65 20.85
CA ASN A 126 2.08 15.57 21.54
C ASN A 126 1.29 14.26 21.44
N LEU A 127 -0.04 14.31 21.54
CA LEU A 127 -0.91 13.15 21.32
C LEU A 127 -0.77 12.60 19.90
N LEU A 128 -0.83 13.45 18.87
CA LEU A 128 -0.67 13.04 17.47
C LEU A 128 0.72 12.43 17.21
N LEU A 129 1.78 13.03 17.76
CA LEU A 129 3.13 12.48 17.64
C LEU A 129 3.26 11.14 18.37
N PHE A 130 2.63 10.97 19.52
CA PHE A 130 2.61 9.71 20.25
C PHE A 130 1.90 8.62 19.44
N VAL A 131 0.71 8.91 18.91
CA VAL A 131 -0.03 7.96 18.06
C VAL A 131 0.77 7.58 16.81
N PHE A 132 1.37 8.55 16.13
CA PHE A 132 2.22 8.30 14.97
C PHE A 132 3.44 7.44 15.31
N ALA A 133 4.09 7.68 16.46
CA ALA A 133 5.22 6.87 16.91
C ALA A 133 4.78 5.44 17.26
N CYS A 134 3.62 5.27 17.90
CA CYS A 134 3.06 3.95 18.17
C CYS A 134 2.72 3.19 16.88
N ASP A 135 2.09 3.84 15.90
CA ASP A 135 1.77 3.21 14.61
C ASP A 135 3.05 2.77 13.89
N PHE A 136 4.03 3.68 13.78
CA PHE A 136 5.32 3.38 13.17
C PHE A 136 6.02 2.19 13.84
N LEU A 137 5.99 2.11 15.18
CA LEU A 137 6.56 0.99 15.92
C LEU A 137 5.84 -0.33 15.62
N VAL A 138 4.50 -0.32 15.59
CA VAL A 138 3.69 -1.51 15.28
C VAL A 138 3.98 -1.99 13.85
N VAL A 139 3.99 -1.08 12.88
CA VAL A 139 4.33 -1.37 11.49
C VAL A 139 5.75 -1.93 11.38
N PHE A 140 6.73 -1.32 12.03
CA PHE A 140 8.11 -1.80 12.00
C PHE A 140 8.26 -3.21 12.59
N ILE A 141 7.66 -3.47 13.75
CA ILE A 141 7.71 -4.78 14.41
C ILE A 141 7.03 -5.84 13.53
N THR A 142 5.85 -5.54 12.98
CA THR A 142 5.13 -6.48 12.12
C THR A 142 5.94 -6.81 10.88
N PHE A 143 6.52 -5.83 10.19
CA PHE A 143 7.42 -6.09 9.06
C PHE A 143 8.64 -6.93 9.45
N ALA A 144 9.32 -6.57 10.54
CA ALA A 144 10.51 -7.28 10.99
C ALA A 144 10.24 -8.75 11.32
N VAL A 145 9.06 -9.06 11.89
CA VAL A 145 8.69 -10.42 12.27
C VAL A 145 8.09 -11.22 11.11
N MET A 146 7.37 -10.57 10.20
CA MET A 146 6.61 -11.24 9.13
C MET A 146 7.46 -11.52 7.89
N ILE A 147 8.33 -10.59 7.47
CA ILE A 147 9.21 -10.76 6.30
C ILE A 147 9.96 -12.11 6.31
N PRO A 148 10.63 -12.54 7.40
CA PRO A 148 11.37 -13.81 7.40
C PRO A 148 10.46 -15.05 7.39
N LYS A 149 9.16 -14.91 7.68
CA LYS A 149 8.21 -16.03 7.75
C LYS A 149 7.50 -16.29 6.42
N PHE A 150 7.56 -15.36 5.48
CA PHE A 150 6.91 -15.52 4.17
C PHE A 150 7.66 -16.52 3.29
N GLN A 151 6.91 -17.48 2.76
CA GLN A 151 7.33 -18.29 1.62
C GLN A 151 6.63 -17.79 0.36
N TYR A 152 7.27 -17.95 -0.80
CA TYR A 152 6.74 -17.48 -2.08
C TYR A 152 6.53 -18.67 -3.00
N ASP A 153 5.34 -18.71 -3.59
CA ASP A 153 4.99 -19.68 -4.63
C ASP A 153 5.56 -19.26 -6.00
N ASP A 154 5.44 -20.09 -7.04
CA ASP A 154 5.99 -19.84 -8.39
C ASP A 154 5.40 -18.58 -9.07
N ASN A 155 4.23 -18.15 -8.61
CA ASN A 155 3.54 -16.91 -9.00
C ASN A 155 3.94 -15.69 -8.14
N CYS A 156 4.97 -15.84 -7.30
CA CYS A 156 5.40 -14.92 -6.25
C CYS A 156 4.28 -14.50 -5.28
N PHE A 157 3.26 -15.35 -5.08
CA PHE A 157 2.27 -15.10 -4.04
C PHE A 157 2.87 -15.44 -2.67
N PRO A 158 2.86 -14.51 -1.71
CA PRO A 158 3.33 -14.77 -0.37
C PRO A 158 2.32 -15.68 0.35
N PHE A 159 2.78 -16.81 0.86
CA PHE A 159 1.99 -17.68 1.72
C PHE A 159 2.69 -17.90 3.06
N ILE A 160 1.87 -18.16 4.07
CA ILE A 160 2.25 -18.27 5.48
C ILE A 160 2.01 -19.73 5.87
N ASN A 161 3.00 -20.37 6.52
CA ASN A 161 2.84 -21.73 7.01
C ASN A 161 1.96 -21.78 8.28
N ALA A 162 1.29 -22.91 8.54
CA ALA A 162 0.32 -23.05 9.65
C ALA A 162 0.88 -22.63 11.03
N ASN A 163 2.18 -22.82 11.26
CA ASN A 163 2.85 -22.45 12.52
C ASN A 163 3.00 -20.93 12.70
N SER A 164 3.09 -20.14 11.62
CA SER A 164 3.20 -18.68 11.72
C SER A 164 1.84 -17.97 11.76
N LEU A 165 0.77 -18.62 11.27
CA LEU A 165 -0.62 -18.18 11.49
C LEU A 165 -1.00 -18.12 12.98
N GLY A 166 -0.49 -19.05 13.79
CA GLY A 166 -0.68 -19.04 15.25
C GLY A 166 -0.05 -17.82 15.93
N PHE A 167 1.07 -17.32 15.41
CA PHE A 167 1.75 -16.13 15.94
C PHE A 167 1.01 -14.83 15.61
N LEU A 168 0.38 -14.74 14.43
CA LEU A 168 -0.43 -13.57 14.04
C LEU A 168 -1.66 -13.39 14.92
N ARG A 169 -2.32 -14.49 15.29
CA ARG A 169 -3.46 -14.48 16.23
C ARG A 169 -3.09 -14.03 17.65
N ILE A 170 -1.80 -13.99 17.99
CA ILE A 170 -1.33 -13.52 19.30
C ILE A 170 -1.01 -12.02 19.25
N MET A 171 -0.73 -11.47 18.06
CA MET A 171 -0.44 -10.04 17.86
C MET A 171 -1.66 -9.19 17.46
N THR A 172 -2.78 -9.80 17.05
CA THR A 172 -4.06 -9.13 16.75
C THR A 172 -5.05 -9.36 17.89
#